data_AF-C1IZ87-F1
#
_entry.id   AF-C1IZ87-F1
#
_cell.length_a   1.000
_cell.length_b   1.000
_cell.length_c   1.000
_cell.angle_alpha   90.00
_cell.angle_beta   90.00
_cell.angle_gamma   90.00
#
_symmetry.space_group_name_H-M   'P 1'
#
loop_
_entity.id
_entity.type
_entity.pdbx_description
1 polymer ?
#
loop_
_entity_poly.entity_id
_entity_poly.type
_entity_poly.pdbx_seq_one_letter_code
_entity_poly.pdbx_strand_id
1 'polypeptide(L)' 'FLKGASSIDQHFFSAPNEKNIPVLLGLLSIWNVSFLGYPARAILPYSQALEKFAPHIQQ' A
#
# COMPACT_ATOMS: atom_id res chain seq x y z
N PHE A 1 -10.65 0.53 14.26
CA PHE A 1 -9.89 -0.31 13.32
C PHE A 1 -10.77 -0.90 12.22
N LEU A 2 -11.72 -1.80 12.52
CA LEU A 2 -12.56 -2.49 11.51
C LEU A 2 -13.37 -1.58 10.59
N LYS A 3 -13.98 -0.51 11.11
CA LYS A 3 -14.68 0.49 10.27
C LYS A 3 -13.73 1.21 9.30
N GLY A 4 -12.47 1.41 9.69
CA GLY A 4 -11.46 2.00 8.81
C GLY A 4 -11.04 1.04 7.69
N ALA A 5 -10.84 -0.24 8.02
CA ALA A 5 -10.58 -1.29 7.02
C ALA A 5 -11.73 -1.40 6.02
N SER A 6 -12.98 -1.49 6.51
CA SER A 6 -14.17 -1.55 5.66
C SER A 6 -14.34 -0.31 4.75
N SER A 7 -13.94 0.88 5.21
CA SER A 7 -13.95 2.08 4.37
C SER A 7 -12.93 2.01 3.23
N ILE A 8 -11.76 1.42 3.47
CA ILE A 8 -10.74 1.21 2.42
C ILE A 8 -11.21 0.13 1.45
N ASP A 9 -11.85 -0.93 1.94
CA ASP A 9 -12.42 -1.99 1.10
C ASP A 9 -13.50 -1.42 0.17
N GLN A 10 -14.42 -0.60 0.71
CA GLN A 10 -15.45 0.05 -0.10
C GLN A 10 -14.85 1.03 -1.12
N HIS A 11 -13.79 1.75 -0.76
CA HIS A 11 -13.05 2.61 -1.68
C HIS A 11 -12.42 1.79 -2.81
N PHE A 12 -11.87 0.62 -2.51
CA PHE A 12 -11.30 -0.27 -3.52
C PHE A 12 -12.33 -0.73 -4.55
N PHE A 13 -13.56 -1.06 -4.13
CA PHE A 13 -14.61 -1.51 -5.05
C PHE A 13 -15.33 -0.37 -5.79
N SER A 14 -15.47 0.80 -5.16
CA SER A 14 -16.35 1.86 -5.67
C SER A 14 -15.59 2.99 -6.37
N ALA A 15 -14.30 3.19 -6.09
CA ALA A 15 -13.54 4.29 -6.66
C ALA A 15 -13.05 3.98 -8.08
N PRO A 16 -13.08 4.94 -9.01
CA PRO A 16 -12.47 4.78 -10.33
C PRO A 16 -10.98 4.52 -10.19
N ASN A 17 -10.42 3.68 -11.08
CA ASN A 17 -9.04 3.20 -11.01
C ASN A 17 -8.00 4.31 -10.82
N GLU A 18 -8.21 5.48 -11.42
CA GLU A 18 -7.33 6.64 -11.35
C GLU A 18 -7.32 7.33 -9.96
N LYS A 19 -8.31 7.05 -9.11
CA LYS A 19 -8.40 7.55 -7.72
C LYS A 19 -8.32 6.42 -6.69
N ASN A 20 -8.11 5.19 -7.16
CA ASN A 20 -8.12 4.02 -6.30
C ASN A 20 -6.72 3.81 -5.70
N ILE A 21 -6.57 4.21 -4.43
CA ILE A 21 -5.29 4.26 -3.73
C ILE A 21 -4.61 2.89 -3.71
N PRO A 22 -5.28 1.77 -3.33
CA PRO A 22 -4.68 0.43 -3.42
C PRO A 22 -4.22 0.03 -4.83
N VAL A 23 -5.00 0.35 -5.87
CA VAL A 23 -4.67 0.00 -7.26
C VAL A 23 -3.43 0.76 -7.74
N LEU A 24 -3.38 2.07 -7.49
CA LEU A 24 -2.23 2.91 -7.84
C LEU A 24 -0.96 2.44 -7.11
N LEU A 25 -1.06 2.13 -5.82
CA LEU A 25 0.06 1.62 -5.04
C LEU A 25 0.58 0.28 -5.60
N GLY A 26 -0.31 -0.62 -6.01
CA GLY A 26 0.06 -1.88 -6.66
C GLY A 26 0.75 -1.67 -8.01
N LEU A 27 0.19 -0.83 -8.88
CA LEU A 27 0.77 -0.50 -10.19
C LEU A 27 2.15 0.15 -10.06
N LEU A 28 2.31 1.09 -9.13
CA LEU A 28 3.61 1.70 -8.84
C LEU A 28 4.65 0.67 -8.43
N SER A 29 4.25 -0.37 -7.70
CA SER A 29 5.19 -1.39 -7.29
C SER A 29 5.52 -2.39 -8.38
N ILE A 30 4.56 -2.76 -9.22
CA ILE A 30 4.84 -3.51 -10.45
C ILE A 30 5.78 -2.70 -11.35
N TRP A 31 5.56 -1.38 -11.47
CA TRP A 31 6.45 -0.50 -12.24
C TRP A 31 7.88 -0.52 -11.69
N ASN A 32 8.05 -0.32 -10.38
CA ASN A 32 9.36 -0.31 -9.74
C ASN A 32 10.08 -1.66 -9.80
N VAL A 33 9.36 -2.78 -9.67
CA VAL A 33 9.97 -4.12 -9.68
C VAL A 33 10.24 -4.59 -11.11
N SER A 34 9.27 -4.48 -12.02
CA SER A 34 9.34 -5.06 -13.36
C SER A 34 10.05 -4.17 -14.38
N PHE A 35 9.97 -2.84 -14.27
CA PHE A 35 10.57 -1.93 -15.26
C PHE A 35 11.87 -1.30 -14.77
N LEU A 36 11.93 -0.91 -13.48
CA LEU A 36 13.11 -0.28 -12.90
C LEU A 36 14.07 -1.30 -12.26
N GLY A 37 13.64 -2.56 -12.08
CA GLY A 37 14.48 -3.62 -11.53
C GLY A 37 14.85 -3.41 -10.06
N TYR A 38 14.02 -2.68 -9.30
CA TYR A 38 14.21 -2.50 -7.86
C TYR A 38 13.37 -3.53 -7.09
N PRO A 39 13.96 -4.66 -6.65
CA PRO A 39 13.22 -5.72 -5.97
C PRO A 39 12.86 -5.36 -4.52
N ALA A 40 13.52 -4.37 -3.94
CA ALA A 40 13.34 -3.98 -2.54
C ALA A 40 12.38 -2.78 -2.43
N ARG A 41 11.35 -2.92 -1.60
CA ARG A 41 10.50 -1.81 -1.17
C ARG A 41 10.83 -1.45 0.27
N ALA A 42 11.33 -0.23 0.49
CA ALA A 42 11.51 0.30 1.83
C ALA A 42 10.19 0.91 2.34
N ILE A 43 9.74 0.48 3.52
CA ILE A 43 8.60 1.07 4.23
C ILE A 43 9.16 1.84 5.42
N LEU A 44 9.12 3.17 5.35
CA LEU A 44 9.69 4.06 6.36
C LEU A 44 8.57 4.85 7.05
N PRO A 45 7.98 4.31 8.13
CA PRO A 45 7.00 5.05 8.90
C PRO A 45 7.69 6.15 9.72
N TYR A 46 7.31 7.41 9.50
CA TYR A 46 7.86 8.56 10.24
C TYR A 46 7.29 8.70 11.67
N SER A 47 6.45 7.77 12.11
CA SER A 47 5.88 7.74 13.46
C SER A 47 6.40 6.54 14.23
N GLN A 48 6.96 6.78 15.42
CA GLN A 48 7.50 5.73 16.29
C GLN A 48 6.43 4.71 16.74
N ALA A 49 5.16 5.12 16.80
CA ALA A 49 4.05 4.21 17.08
C ALA A 49 3.80 3.16 15.96
N LEU A 50 4.34 3.38 14.76
CA LEU A 50 4.19 2.50 13.59
C LEU A 50 5.46 1.67 13.31
N GLU A 51 6.42 1.62 14.23
CA GLU A 51 7.65 0.85 14.07
C GLU A 51 7.38 -0.65 13.76
N LYS A 52 6.33 -1.22 14.38
CA LYS A 52 5.91 -2.61 14.12
C LYS A 52 5.05 -2.80 12.86
N PHE A 53 4.73 -1.72 12.14
CA PHE A 53 3.96 -1.80 10.91
C PHE A 53 4.80 -2.37 9.76
N ALA A 54 6.07 -1.95 9.64
CA ALA A 54 6.98 -2.48 8.64
C ALA A 54 7.15 -4.02 8.72
N PRO A 55 7.44 -4.64 9.88
CA PRO A 55 7.53 -6.09 9.98
C PRO A 55 6.19 -6.81 9.78
N HIS A 56 5.05 -6.18 10.09
CA HIS A 56 3.73 -6.79 9.82
C HIS A 56 3.41 -6.89 8.33
N ILE A 57 3.90 -5.97 7.50
CA ILE A 57 3.74 -5.99 6.04
C ILE A 57 4.75 -6.93 5.35
N GLN A 58 5.86 -7.25 6.01
CA GLN A 58 6.90 -8.12 5.48
C GLN A 58 6.63 -9.63 5.71
N GLN A 59 5.66 -9.98 6.58
CA GLN A 59 5.21 -11.35 6.81
C GLN A 59 4.39 -11.90 5.64
#